data_AF-A0A2E3LU50-F1
#
_entry.id   AF-A0A2E3LU50-F1
#
_cell.length_a   1.000
_cell.length_b   1.000
_cell.length_c   1.000
_cell.angle_alpha   90.00
_cell.angle_beta   90.00
_cell.angle_gamma   90.00
#
_symmetry.space_group_name_H-M   'P 1'
#
loop_
_entity.id
_entity.type
_entity.pdbx_description
1 polymer ?
#
loop_
_entity_poly.entity_id
_entity_poly.type
_entity_poly.pdbx_seq_one_letter_code
_entity_poly.pdbx_strand_id
1 'polypeptide(L)' 'MRCKAKSKTTGERCKAHCVPGWSVCKYHGAGGGPKTHEGLERCKMASWKHGNRSKEAIEERKFIREMMKNYDPITKSV' A
#
# COMPACT_ATOMS: atom_id res chain seq x y z
N MET A 1 -5.80 -1.81 30.36
CA MET A 1 -6.41 -0.74 29.52
C MET A 1 -6.88 -1.31 28.19
N ARG A 2 -8.08 -0.93 27.70
CA ARG A 2 -8.65 -1.39 26.41
C ARG A 2 -8.53 -0.34 25.32
N CYS A 3 -8.36 -0.81 24.07
CA CYS A 3 -8.26 0.02 22.88
C CYS A 3 -9.40 1.05 22.81
N LYS A 4 -9.06 2.30 22.47
CA LYS A 4 -10.04 3.38 22.31
C LYS A 4 -10.67 3.46 20.92
N ALA A 5 -10.12 2.77 19.92
CA ALA A 5 -10.63 2.78 18.55
C ALA A 5 -11.94 1.99 18.40
N LYS A 6 -12.72 2.29 17.36
CA LYS A 6 -13.88 1.49 16.94
C LYS A 6 -13.44 0.43 15.92
N SER A 7 -13.99 -0.77 16.05
CA SER A 7 -13.84 -1.84 15.08
C SER A 7 -14.44 -1.42 13.75
N LYS A 8 -13.69 -1.59 12.65
CA LYS A 8 -14.20 -1.28 11.30
C LYS A 8 -15.37 -2.19 10.90
N THR A 9 -15.35 -3.45 11.33
CA THR A 9 -16.35 -4.45 10.92
C THR A 9 -17.66 -4.32 11.69
N THR A 10 -17.60 -3.96 12.97
CA THR A 10 -18.79 -3.95 13.85
C THR A 10 -19.21 -2.55 14.29
N GLY A 11 -18.39 -1.51 14.10
CA GLY A 11 -18.65 -0.14 14.57
C GLY A 11 -18.55 0.04 16.09
N GLU A 12 -18.53 -1.05 16.86
CA GLU A 12 -18.37 -1.02 18.32
C GLU A 12 -16.94 -0.68 18.75
N ARG A 13 -16.78 -0.30 20.02
CA ARG A 13 -15.45 -0.10 20.62
C ARG A 13 -14.64 -1.39 20.59
N CYS A 14 -13.39 -1.29 20.13
CA CYS A 14 -12.47 -2.41 20.09
C CYS A 14 -12.21 -2.98 21.48
N LYS A 15 -12.39 -4.30 21.62
CA LYS A 15 -12.25 -5.02 22.90
C LYS A 15 -10.81 -5.47 23.18
N ALA A 16 -9.89 -5.30 22.23
CA ALA A 16 -8.49 -5.69 22.39
C ALA A 16 -7.74 -4.83 23.41
N HIS A 17 -6.68 -5.40 24.00
CA HIS A 17 -5.79 -4.69 24.91
C HIS A 17 -4.97 -3.62 24.16
N CYS A 18 -4.76 -2.48 24.82
CA CYS A 18 -3.80 -1.49 24.35
C CYS A 18 -2.38 -2.03 24.45
N VAL A 19 -1.52 -1.61 23.52
CA VAL A 19 -0.07 -1.78 23.70
C VAL A 19 0.38 -0.84 24.83
N PRO A 20 1.30 -1.25 25.72
CA PRO A 20 1.84 -0.37 26.77
C PRO A 20 2.35 0.96 26.19
N GLY A 21 1.95 2.08 26.80
CA GLY A 21 2.28 3.43 26.31
C GLY A 21 1.41 3.94 25.15
N TRP A 22 0.44 3.16 24.66
CA TRP A 22 -0.47 3.54 23.59
C TRP A 22 -1.93 3.51 24.05
N SER A 23 -2.77 4.34 23.41
CA SER A 23 -4.22 4.37 23.65
C SER A 23 -5.00 3.35 22.80
N VAL A 24 -4.32 2.66 21.88
CA VAL A 24 -4.89 1.75 20.89
C VAL A 24 -4.15 0.40 20.87
N CYS A 25 -4.75 -0.61 20.23
CA CYS A 25 -4.13 -1.93 20.07
C CYS A 25 -3.25 -1.99 18.81
N LYS A 26 -2.49 -3.09 18.65
CA LYS A 26 -1.62 -3.32 17.48
C LYS A 26 -2.35 -3.21 16.13
N TYR A 27 -3.62 -3.60 16.07
CA TYR A 27 -4.43 -3.52 14.85
C TYR A 27 -4.96 -2.12 14.56
N HIS A 28 -5.12 -1.29 15.59
CA HIS A 28 -5.62 0.08 15.48
C HIS A 28 -4.49 1.11 15.55
N GLY A 29 -3.28 0.74 15.12
CA GLY A 29 -2.18 1.68 14.88
C GLY A 29 -1.16 1.83 16.00
N ALA A 30 -1.24 1.01 17.06
CA ALA A 30 -0.19 1.04 18.09
C ALA A 30 1.16 0.60 17.51
N GLY A 31 2.19 1.43 17.71
CA GLY A 31 3.53 1.24 17.14
C GLY A 31 3.84 2.16 15.96
N GLY A 32 2.83 2.73 15.29
CA GLY A 32 2.99 3.80 14.29
C GLY A 32 3.78 3.47 13.01
N GLY A 33 4.31 2.25 12.87
CA GLY A 33 5.18 1.88 11.75
C GLY A 33 6.61 2.43 11.87
N PRO A 34 7.47 2.14 10.88
CA PRO A 34 8.85 2.65 10.87
C PRO A 34 8.85 4.17 10.67
N LYS A 35 9.65 4.88 11.49
CA LYS A 35 9.83 6.33 11.40
C LYS A 35 11.14 6.73 10.71
N THR A 36 12.09 5.82 10.60
CA THR A 36 13.40 6.06 9.98
C THR A 36 13.30 5.93 8.46
N HIS A 37 14.14 6.67 7.74
CA HIS A 37 14.23 6.58 6.29
C HIS A 37 14.50 5.13 5.84
N GLU A 38 15.50 4.48 6.42
CA GLU A 38 15.83 3.06 6.15
C GLU A 38 14.66 2.10 6.40
N GLY A 39 13.90 2.34 7.47
CA GLY A 39 12.72 1.53 7.78
C GLY A 39 11.61 1.70 6.74
N LEU A 40 11.38 2.93 6.28
CA LEU A 40 10.43 3.23 5.22
C LEU A 40 10.87 2.59 3.89
N GLU A 41 12.14 2.68 3.52
CA GLU A 41 12.68 2.06 2.30
C GLU A 41 12.54 0.53 2.33
N ARG A 42 12.87 -0.12 3.45
CA ARG A 42 12.63 -1.58 3.60
C ARG A 42 11.17 -1.95 3.41
N CYS A 43 10.23 -1.18 3.96
CA CYS A 43 8.80 -1.41 3.75
C CYS A 43 8.38 -1.23 2.29
N LYS A 44 8.95 -0.26 1.57
CA LYS A 44 8.70 -0.08 0.13
C LYS A 44 9.20 -1.29 -0.67
N MET A 45 10.44 -1.71 -0.43
CA MET A 45 11.07 -2.82 -1.15
C MET A 45 10.38 -4.17 -0.88
N ALA A 46 9.88 -4.40 0.34
CA ALA A 46 9.16 -5.64 0.71
C ALA A 46 7.89 -5.90 -0.13
N SER A 47 7.36 -4.87 -0.81
CA SER A 47 6.19 -5.00 -1.68
C SER A 47 6.52 -5.67 -3.03
N TRP A 48 7.79 -5.87 -3.36
CA TRP A 48 8.23 -6.45 -4.63
C TRP A 48 8.44 -7.96 -4.52
N LYS A 49 7.36 -8.74 -4.60
CA LYS A 49 7.46 -10.22 -4.66
C LYS A 49 7.86 -10.77 -6.03
N HIS A 50 7.41 -10.11 -7.11
CA HIS A 50 7.60 -10.56 -8.49
C HIS A 50 8.04 -9.42 -9.44
N GLY A 51 8.51 -8.27 -8.91
CA GLY A 51 8.98 -7.13 -9.70
C GLY A 51 7.90 -6.33 -10.46
N ASN A 52 6.78 -6.94 -10.85
CA ASN A 52 5.74 -6.34 -11.72
C ASN A 52 5.01 -5.09 -11.16
N ARG A 53 5.26 -4.74 -9.89
CA ARG A 53 4.68 -3.59 -9.20
C ARG A 53 5.75 -2.56 -8.78
N SER A 54 7.00 -2.71 -9.23
CA SER A 54 8.00 -1.66 -9.09
C SER A 54 7.58 -0.41 -9.85
N LYS A 55 8.19 0.74 -9.52
CA LYS A 55 7.86 2.01 -10.18
C LYS A 55 8.17 1.93 -11.68
N GLU A 56 9.32 1.33 -11.99
CA GLU A 56 9.84 1.10 -13.34
C GLU A 56 8.88 0.21 -14.13
N ALA A 57 8.46 -0.93 -13.57
CA ALA A 57 7.51 -1.83 -14.21
C ALA A 57 6.12 -1.22 -14.40
N ILE A 58 5.72 -0.25 -13.57
CA ILE A 58 4.48 0.52 -13.77
C ILE A 58 4.64 1.53 -14.91
N GLU A 59 5.77 2.25 -14.96
CA GLU A 59 6.07 3.24 -16.00
C GLU A 59 6.18 2.59 -17.37
N GLU A 60 6.90 1.48 -17.49
CA GLU A 60 7.03 0.71 -18.73
C GLU A 60 5.66 0.26 -19.26
N ARG A 61 4.80 -0.31 -18.40
CA ARG A 61 3.45 -0.72 -18.80
C ARG A 61 2.57 0.46 -19.22
N LYS A 62 2.72 1.61 -18.58
CA LYS A 62 2.01 2.84 -18.99
C LYS A 62 2.50 3.29 -20.37
N PHE A 63 3.81 3.30 -20.59
CA PHE A 63 4.42 3.66 -21.86
C PHE A 63 3.95 2.75 -23.00
N ILE A 64 4.05 1.42 -22.82
CA ILE A 64 3.59 0.44 -23.82
C ILE A 64 2.10 0.63 -24.11
N ARG A 65 1.27 0.81 -23.08
CA ARG A 65 -0.16 1.05 -23.24
C ARG A 65 -0.44 2.31 -24.07
N GLU A 66 0.28 3.39 -23.80
CA GLU A 66 0.12 4.64 -24.54
C GLU A 66 0.56 4.49 -26.00
N MET A 67 1.68 3.81 -26.25
CA MET A 67 2.13 3.48 -27.59
C MET A 67 1.08 2.64 -28.34
N MET A 68 0.52 1.61 -27.70
CA MET A 68 -0.50 0.74 -28.29
C MET A 68 -1.82 1.46 -28.57
N LYS A 69 -2.24 2.41 -27.72
CA LYS A 69 -3.44 3.23 -27.98
C LYS A 69 -3.28 4.10 -29.22
N ASN A 70 -2.07 4.63 -29.43
CA ASN A 70 -1.74 5.48 -30.57
C ASN A 70 -1.37 4.67 -31.82
N TYR A 71 -1.28 3.34 -31.69
CA TYR A 71 -1.04 2.42 -32.78
C TYR A 71 -2.39 1.88 -33.28
N ASP A 72 -2.89 2.46 -34.36
CA ASP A 72 -3.99 1.88 -35.13
C ASP A 72 -3.41 0.90 -36.18
N PRO A 73 -3.59 -0.43 -36.02
CA PRO A 73 -3.15 -1.41 -37.02
C PRO A 73 -4.05 -1.45 -38.27
N ILE A 74 -5.21 -0.77 -38.27
CA ILE A 74 -6.21 -0.80 -39.33
C ILE A 74 -6.08 0.43 -40.25
N THR A 75 -5.65 1.60 -39.78
CA THR A 75 -5.62 2.84 -40.59
C THR A 75 -4.23 3.26 -41.10
N LYS A 76 -3.37 2.33 -41.51
CA LYS A 76 -2.22 2.64 -42.39
C LYS A 76 -2.30 1.89 -43.71
N SER A 77 -3.32 2.25 -44.49
CA SER A 77 -3.33 2.08 -45.95
C SER A 77 -4.24 3.12 -46.61
N VAL A 78 -3.86 4.40 -46.52
CA VAL A 78 -4.03 5.43 -47.58
C VAL A 78 -3.18 6.64 -47.25
#